data_AF-A0A2U1ZW80-F1
#
_entry.id   AF-A0A2U1ZW80-F1
#
_cell.length_a   1.000
_cell.length_b   1.000
_cell.length_c   1.000
_cell.angle_alpha   90.00
_cell.angle_beta   90.00
_cell.angle_gamma   90.00
#
_symmetry.space_group_name_H-M   'P 1'
#
loop_
_entity.id
_entity.type
_entity.pdbx_description
1 polymer ?
#
loop_
_entity_poly.entity_id
_entity_poly.type
_entity_poly.pdbx_seq_one_letter_code
_entity_poly.pdbx_strand_id
1 'polypeptide(L)'
;MCVGGGDADDLRALTQQFDPSARSFHEVVRVLEGLGHIEIVRDPLTLELTHWETSPSIVVVSGEQTSELIGHWPRVLLRQMRRGGIAITTHGRDGAPARRTTTASLEELRQVVPGATVVSEPGIGLARVLPALRQVLAALPTTSAPSALVIDRYEPSTDAWVRVASTDTVGSYRTSGYSRTYFVRTATDVESGTARITNVALAKHAAPLLAPHGRPLISYHPNDRELVAPLGAPLPGMYGRAVTLASGQPPMRRDSPAGSYTVYRDVPAEAAAVIYSALGGAS
;
A
#
# COMPACT_ATOMS: atom_id res chain seq x y z
N MET A 1 20.25 5.95 -17.47
CA MET A 1 19.34 4.95 -18.05
C MET A 1 18.20 4.80 -17.05
N CYS A 2 16.95 5.07 -17.43
CA CYS A 2 15.79 4.70 -16.62
C CYS A 2 15.33 3.36 -17.15
N VAL A 3 15.26 2.34 -16.29
CA VAL A 3 14.59 1.08 -16.62
C VAL A 3 13.11 1.45 -16.53
N GLY A 4 12.51 1.84 -17.66
CA GLY A 4 11.18 2.49 -17.68
C GLY A 4 10.04 1.64 -17.13
N GLY A 5 10.27 0.32 -17.03
CA GLY A 5 9.41 -0.70 -16.46
C GLY A 5 10.03 -2.07 -16.75
N GLY A 6 9.33 -3.13 -16.37
CA GLY A 6 9.76 -4.51 -16.59
C GLY A 6 8.81 -5.51 -15.94
N ASP A 7 9.22 -6.77 -15.94
CA ASP A 7 8.52 -7.81 -15.21
C ASP A 7 8.94 -7.83 -13.72
N ALA A 8 8.36 -8.75 -12.95
CA ALA A 8 8.67 -8.92 -11.54
C ALA A 8 10.13 -9.34 -11.28
N ASP A 9 10.73 -10.11 -12.20
CA ASP A 9 12.09 -10.62 -12.07
C ASP A 9 13.11 -9.50 -12.34
N ASP A 10 12.84 -8.60 -13.29
CA ASP A 10 13.63 -7.39 -13.52
C ASP A 10 13.71 -6.53 -12.26
N LEU A 11 12.56 -6.25 -11.63
CA LEU A 11 12.53 -5.44 -10.41
C LEU A 11 13.23 -6.15 -9.25
N ARG A 12 13.03 -7.46 -9.13
CA ARG A 12 13.69 -8.28 -8.12
C ARG A 12 15.21 -8.24 -8.27
N ALA A 13 15.72 -8.44 -9.49
CA ALA A 13 17.14 -8.36 -9.79
C ALA A 13 17.73 -6.99 -9.43
N LEU A 14 17.00 -5.89 -9.67
CA LEU A 14 17.43 -4.54 -9.26
C LEU A 14 17.49 -4.39 -7.74
N THR A 15 16.48 -4.86 -7.00
CA THR A 15 16.46 -4.74 -5.53
C THR A 15 17.52 -5.62 -4.86
N GLN A 16 17.77 -6.82 -5.40
CA GLN A 16 18.69 -7.80 -4.84
C GLN A 16 20.16 -7.40 -4.95
N GLN A 17 20.50 -6.39 -5.76
CA GLN A 17 21.84 -5.79 -5.78
C GLN A 17 22.22 -5.16 -4.44
N PHE A 18 21.24 -4.76 -3.62
CA PHE A 18 21.47 -4.09 -2.34
C PHE A 18 21.20 -5.01 -1.15
N ASP A 19 20.16 -5.84 -1.23
CA ASP A 19 19.78 -6.79 -0.19
C ASP A 19 19.08 -8.01 -0.83
N PRO A 20 19.62 -9.22 -0.67
CA PRO A 20 19.08 -10.42 -1.31
C PRO A 20 17.75 -10.91 -0.69
N SER A 21 17.31 -10.33 0.43
CA SER A 21 16.14 -10.82 1.15
C SER A 21 14.83 -10.50 0.42
N ALA A 22 13.93 -11.50 0.39
CA ALA A 22 12.57 -11.32 -0.16
C ALA A 22 11.79 -10.21 0.56
N ARG A 23 12.09 -10.00 1.85
CA ARG A 23 11.49 -8.94 2.65
C ARG A 23 11.86 -7.56 2.10
N SER A 24 13.13 -7.33 1.79
CA SER A 24 13.61 -6.05 1.25
C SER A 24 12.94 -5.72 -0.08
N PHE A 25 12.83 -6.69 -0.99
CA PHE A 25 12.07 -6.53 -2.23
C PHE A 25 10.63 -6.05 -1.99
N HIS A 26 9.89 -6.71 -1.10
CA HIS A 26 8.51 -6.31 -0.80
C HIS A 26 8.42 -4.93 -0.14
N GLU A 27 9.37 -4.58 0.71
CA GLU A 27 9.42 -3.25 1.35
C GLU A 27 9.71 -2.15 0.32
N VAL A 28 10.67 -2.34 -0.59
CA VAL A 28 10.98 -1.39 -1.67
C VAL A 28 9.79 -1.20 -2.60
N VAL A 29 9.19 -2.29 -3.09
CA VAL A 29 8.00 -2.23 -3.96
C VAL A 29 6.89 -1.45 -3.27
N ARG A 30 6.57 -1.78 -2.01
CA ARG A 30 5.51 -1.10 -1.26
C ARG A 30 5.78 0.39 -1.08
N VAL A 31 7.03 0.78 -0.82
CA VAL A 31 7.41 2.19 -0.66
C VAL A 31 7.28 2.95 -1.98
N LEU A 32 7.80 2.39 -3.08
CA LEU A 32 7.74 3.03 -4.39
C LEU A 32 6.31 3.12 -4.93
N GLU A 33 5.53 2.04 -4.81
CA GLU A 33 4.11 1.99 -5.16
C GLU A 33 3.30 2.98 -4.29
N GLY A 34 3.53 2.96 -2.98
CA GLY A 34 2.83 3.82 -2.03
C GLY A 34 3.09 5.31 -2.28
N LEU A 35 4.31 5.68 -2.64
CA LEU A 35 4.68 7.05 -3.01
C LEU A 35 4.29 7.42 -4.45
N GLY A 36 3.78 6.48 -5.25
CA GLY A 36 3.40 6.70 -6.64
C GLY A 36 4.59 6.90 -7.59
N HIS A 37 5.77 6.39 -7.26
CA HIS A 37 6.92 6.39 -8.15
C HIS A 37 6.85 5.28 -9.21
N ILE A 38 6.16 4.20 -8.90
CA ILE A 38 5.89 3.10 -9.82
C ILE A 38 4.41 2.74 -9.79
N GLU A 39 3.92 2.23 -10.91
CA GLU A 39 2.68 1.46 -11.00
C GLU A 39 3.03 -0.03 -11.09
N ILE A 40 2.12 -0.88 -10.60
CA ILE A 40 2.30 -2.33 -10.63
C ILE A 40 1.06 -3.02 -11.16
N VAL A 41 1.26 -4.15 -11.82
CA VAL A 41 0.23 -5.09 -12.22
C VAL A 41 0.40 -6.35 -11.39
N ARG A 42 -0.71 -6.92 -10.92
CA ARG A 42 -0.74 -8.16 -10.17
C ARG A 42 -1.53 -9.22 -10.91
N ASP A 43 -1.13 -10.46 -10.76
CA ASP A 43 -1.93 -11.60 -11.18
C ASP A 43 -3.25 -11.60 -10.39
N PRO A 44 -4.42 -11.69 -11.06
CA PRO A 44 -5.71 -11.59 -10.38
C PRO A 44 -6.05 -12.80 -9.51
N LEU A 45 -5.40 -13.95 -9.71
CA LEU A 45 -5.60 -15.17 -8.93
C LEU A 45 -4.64 -15.26 -7.75
N THR A 46 -3.36 -14.94 -7.93
CA THR A 46 -2.33 -15.08 -6.88
C THR A 46 -2.03 -13.77 -6.15
N LEU A 47 -2.41 -12.63 -6.73
CA LEU A 47 -2.06 -11.26 -6.29
C LEU A 47 -0.55 -10.98 -6.27
N GLU A 48 0.25 -11.84 -6.88
CA GLU A 48 1.69 -11.62 -7.05
C GLU A 48 1.93 -10.53 -8.09
N LEU A 49 2.99 -9.75 -7.90
CA LEU A 49 3.41 -8.74 -8.87
C LEU A 49 3.86 -9.45 -10.15
N THR A 50 3.36 -9.02 -11.30
CA THR A 50 3.75 -9.55 -12.62
C THR A 50 4.53 -8.53 -13.44
N HIS A 51 4.11 -7.26 -13.39
CA HIS A 51 4.74 -6.18 -14.14
C HIS A 51 4.79 -4.91 -13.30
N TRP A 52 5.71 -4.01 -13.66
CA TRP A 52 5.81 -2.69 -13.09
C TRP A 52 6.25 -1.67 -14.15
N GLU A 53 5.90 -0.41 -13.92
CA GLU A 53 6.36 0.71 -14.72
C GLU A 53 6.67 1.91 -13.84
N THR A 54 7.58 2.77 -14.28
CA THR A 54 7.84 4.03 -13.58
C THR A 54 6.73 5.00 -13.92
N SER A 55 6.14 5.64 -12.90
CA SER A 55 5.13 6.66 -13.12
C SER A 55 5.73 7.84 -13.91
N PRO A 56 4.94 8.51 -14.78
CA PRO A 56 5.42 9.66 -15.56
C PRO A 56 5.79 10.85 -14.65
N SER A 57 6.26 11.95 -15.26
CA SER A 57 6.49 13.20 -14.52
C SER A 57 5.16 13.75 -13.99
N ILE A 58 4.91 13.56 -12.69
CA ILE A 58 3.68 14.00 -12.02
C ILE A 58 4.02 15.11 -11.02
N VAL A 59 3.23 16.18 -11.06
CA VAL A 59 3.19 17.24 -10.06
C VAL A 59 2.02 16.95 -9.13
N VAL A 60 2.31 16.71 -7.86
CA VAL A 60 1.29 16.57 -6.82
C VAL A 60 1.18 17.88 -6.06
N VAL A 61 -0.02 18.45 -6.06
CA VAL A 61 -0.34 19.67 -5.29
C VAL A 61 -0.98 19.24 -3.98
N SER A 62 -0.29 19.49 -2.86
CA SER A 62 -0.79 19.19 -1.51
C SER A 62 -0.84 20.49 -0.71
N GLY A 63 -2.05 20.99 -0.45
CA GLY A 63 -2.26 22.31 0.15
C GLY A 63 -1.86 23.47 -0.77
N GLU A 64 -1.69 24.67 -0.20
CA GLU A 64 -1.58 25.91 -0.98
C GLU A 64 -0.16 26.32 -1.38
N GLN A 65 0.90 25.79 -0.73
CA GLN A 65 2.23 26.40 -0.80
C GLN A 65 3.34 25.54 -1.40
N THR A 66 3.15 24.22 -1.50
CA THR A 66 4.20 23.32 -1.99
C THR A 66 3.65 22.23 -2.87
N SER A 67 4.26 22.06 -4.04
CA SER A 67 4.02 20.93 -4.93
C SER A 67 5.17 19.93 -4.84
N GLU A 68 4.85 18.65 -4.91
CA GLU A 68 5.79 17.54 -4.93
C GLU A 68 5.95 16.99 -6.35
N LEU A 69 7.19 16.62 -6.71
CA LEU A 69 7.53 16.06 -8.01
C LEU A 69 7.71 14.55 -7.86
N ILE A 70 6.73 13.78 -8.35
CA ILE A 70 6.65 12.32 -8.23
C ILE A 70 6.90 11.65 -9.60
N GLY A 71 7.34 10.39 -9.58
CA GLY A 71 7.63 9.60 -10.77
C GLY A 71 8.97 9.94 -11.43
N HIS A 72 9.07 9.69 -12.72
CA HIS A 72 10.28 9.91 -13.49
C HIS A 72 10.38 11.38 -13.92
N TRP A 73 11.38 12.11 -13.39
CA TRP A 73 11.71 13.47 -13.81
C TRP A 73 13.07 13.50 -14.53
N PRO A 74 13.08 13.45 -15.89
CA PRO A 74 14.30 13.54 -16.68
C PRO A 74 15.13 14.79 -16.35
N ARG A 75 16.46 14.66 -16.45
CA ARG A 75 17.39 15.79 -16.25
C ARG A 75 17.10 16.97 -17.19
N VAL A 76 16.53 16.71 -18.38
CA VAL A 76 16.13 17.78 -19.31
C VAL A 76 14.98 18.61 -18.73
N LEU A 77 13.94 17.99 -18.19
CA LEU A 77 12.80 18.69 -17.59
C LEU A 77 13.22 19.46 -16.32
N LEU A 78 14.04 18.85 -15.46
CA LEU A 78 14.56 19.52 -14.26
C LEU A 78 15.42 20.75 -14.61
N ARG A 79 16.21 20.68 -15.70
CA ARG A 79 16.97 21.84 -16.20
C ARG A 79 16.06 22.90 -16.81
N GLN A 80 15.01 22.49 -17.51
CA GLN A 80 14.01 23.39 -18.08
C GLN A 80 13.29 24.18 -16.98
N MET A 81 12.85 23.50 -15.91
CA MET A 81 12.30 24.13 -14.70
C MET A 81 13.24 25.20 -14.13
N ARG A 82 14.51 24.85 -13.89
CA ARG A 82 15.50 25.79 -13.33
C ARG A 82 15.76 26.98 -14.25
N ARG A 83 15.80 26.78 -15.57
CA ARG A 83 15.97 27.86 -16.56
C ARG A 83 14.76 28.78 -16.62
N GLY A 84 13.56 28.24 -16.38
CA GLY A 84 12.32 29.00 -16.23
C GLY A 84 12.15 29.66 -14.86
N GLY A 85 13.20 29.71 -14.03
CA GLY A 85 13.16 30.35 -12.71
C GLY A 85 12.56 29.49 -11.59
N ILE A 86 12.16 28.25 -11.86
CA ILE A 86 11.54 27.37 -10.86
C ILE A 86 12.60 26.74 -9.97
N ALA A 87 12.57 27.10 -8.69
CA ALA A 87 13.39 26.48 -7.65
C ALA A 87 12.87 25.07 -7.31
N ILE A 88 13.81 24.11 -7.21
CA ILE A 88 13.51 22.73 -6.83
C ILE A 88 14.35 22.37 -5.61
N THR A 89 13.68 22.09 -4.51
CA THR A 89 14.30 21.65 -3.26
C THR A 89 14.26 20.14 -3.18
N THR A 90 15.40 19.51 -2.88
CA THR A 90 15.50 18.05 -2.70
C THR A 90 15.73 17.74 -1.23
N HIS A 91 14.88 16.90 -0.65
CA HIS A 91 14.98 16.44 0.74
C HIS A 91 15.35 14.97 0.75
N GLY A 92 16.39 14.61 1.50
CA GLY A 92 16.70 13.20 1.74
C GLY A 92 15.55 12.50 2.48
N ARG A 93 15.37 11.21 2.24
CA ARG A 93 14.43 10.37 2.98
C ARG A 93 15.11 9.03 3.29
N ASP A 94 14.92 8.54 4.51
CA ASP A 94 15.40 7.21 4.89
C ASP A 94 14.50 6.14 4.27
N GLY A 95 15.12 5.13 3.64
CA GLY A 95 14.40 3.99 3.08
C GLY A 95 13.50 4.31 1.89
N ALA A 96 13.60 5.49 1.28
CA ALA A 96 12.79 5.90 0.13
C ALA A 96 13.57 6.85 -0.81
N PRO A 97 13.13 7.03 -2.07
CA PRO A 97 13.69 8.05 -2.94
C PRO A 97 13.61 9.45 -2.32
N ALA A 98 14.61 10.28 -2.62
CA ALA A 98 14.64 11.66 -2.19
C ALA A 98 13.40 12.42 -2.69
N ARG A 99 12.78 13.17 -1.77
CA ARG A 99 11.63 14.03 -2.07
C ARG A 99 12.08 15.22 -2.89
N ARG A 100 11.34 15.58 -3.94
CA ARG A 100 11.54 16.84 -4.66
C ARG A 100 10.31 17.71 -4.54
N THR A 101 10.51 18.96 -4.17
CA THR A 101 9.43 19.94 -3.97
C THR A 101 9.73 21.25 -4.67
N THR A 102 8.68 21.99 -4.97
CA THR A 102 8.75 23.35 -5.50
C THR A 102 7.61 24.19 -4.96
N THR A 103 7.84 25.49 -4.83
CA THR A 103 6.83 26.48 -4.46
C THR A 103 6.25 27.20 -5.68
N ALA A 104 6.65 26.81 -6.89
CA ALA A 104 6.08 27.37 -8.11
C ALA A 104 4.58 27.08 -8.18
N SER A 105 3.83 28.06 -8.65
CA SER A 105 2.42 27.94 -8.94
C SER A 105 2.18 26.91 -10.06
N LEU A 106 0.96 26.39 -10.09
CA LEU A 106 0.54 25.47 -11.13
C LEU A 106 0.63 26.07 -12.53
N GLU A 107 0.39 27.37 -12.66
CA GLU A 107 0.50 28.08 -13.93
C GLU A 107 1.95 28.13 -14.42
N GLU A 108 2.90 28.51 -13.56
CA GLU A 108 4.33 28.50 -13.87
C GLU A 108 4.80 27.09 -14.26
N LEU A 109 4.36 26.06 -13.53
CA LEU A 109 4.71 24.67 -13.82
C LEU A 109 4.21 24.21 -15.19
N ARG A 110 2.97 24.57 -15.55
CA ARG A 110 2.38 24.25 -16.86
C ARG A 110 3.07 24.97 -18.02
N GLN A 111 3.51 26.21 -17.80
CA GLN A 111 4.26 26.97 -18.81
C GLN A 111 5.65 26.39 -19.04
N VAL A 112 6.35 26.01 -17.96
CA VAL A 112 7.75 25.57 -18.07
C VAL A 112 7.87 24.09 -18.41
N VAL A 113 6.92 23.24 -18.03
CA VAL A 113 6.92 21.80 -18.33
C VAL A 113 5.58 21.40 -18.97
N PRO A 114 5.33 21.79 -20.22
CA PRO A 114 4.11 21.40 -20.92
C PRO A 114 4.05 19.88 -21.05
N GLY A 115 2.97 19.27 -20.54
CA GLY A 115 2.75 17.82 -20.56
C GLY A 115 3.01 17.10 -19.23
N ALA A 116 3.50 17.78 -18.18
CA ALA A 116 3.50 17.21 -16.84
C ALA A 116 2.05 16.98 -16.37
N THR A 117 1.79 15.78 -15.83
CA THR A 117 0.47 15.49 -15.24
C THR A 117 0.39 16.17 -13.88
N VAL A 118 -0.72 16.84 -13.60
CA VAL A 118 -0.94 17.55 -12.34
C VAL A 118 -2.11 16.90 -11.62
N VAL A 119 -1.89 16.54 -10.36
CA VAL A 119 -2.95 15.97 -9.51
C VAL A 119 -2.99 16.71 -8.18
N SER A 120 -4.19 17.16 -7.80
CA SER A 120 -4.44 17.81 -6.51
C SER A 120 -4.89 16.79 -5.47
N GLU A 121 -4.25 16.80 -4.31
CA GLU A 121 -4.59 15.97 -3.13
C GLU A 121 -4.87 14.49 -3.45
N PRO A 122 -3.99 13.80 -4.20
CA PRO A 122 -4.24 12.46 -4.71
C PRO A 122 -4.53 11.42 -3.62
N GLY A 123 -3.97 11.60 -2.41
CA GLY A 123 -4.22 10.69 -1.29
C GLY A 123 -5.66 10.70 -0.79
N ILE A 124 -6.25 11.89 -0.59
CA ILE A 124 -7.66 12.02 -0.17
C ILE A 124 -8.58 11.64 -1.32
N GLY A 125 -8.27 12.10 -2.53
CA GLY A 125 -9.00 11.71 -3.74
C GLY A 125 -9.08 10.20 -3.91
N LEU A 126 -7.94 9.51 -3.76
CA LEU A 126 -7.88 8.05 -3.79
C LEU A 126 -8.69 7.44 -2.65
N ALA A 127 -8.49 7.88 -1.40
CA ALA A 127 -9.21 7.33 -0.25
C ALA A 127 -10.73 7.34 -0.44
N ARG A 128 -11.28 8.44 -0.98
CA ARG A 128 -12.73 8.62 -1.20
C ARG A 128 -13.32 7.70 -2.28
N VAL A 129 -12.52 7.24 -3.24
CA VAL A 129 -12.99 6.36 -4.33
C VAL A 129 -12.71 4.88 -4.06
N LEU A 130 -11.97 4.55 -3.00
CA LEU A 130 -11.69 3.17 -2.67
C LEU A 130 -12.99 2.45 -2.27
N PRO A 131 -13.23 1.24 -2.79
CA PRO A 131 -14.35 0.42 -2.34
C PRO A 131 -14.18 0.06 -0.86
N ALA A 132 -15.28 -0.32 -0.21
CA ALA A 132 -15.19 -0.96 1.09
C ALA A 132 -14.43 -2.29 0.96
N LEU A 133 -13.61 -2.64 1.96
CA LEU A 133 -12.77 -3.85 1.91
C LEU A 133 -13.62 -5.12 1.75
N ARG A 134 -14.84 -5.15 2.28
CA ARG A 134 -15.81 -6.23 2.05
C ARG A 134 -16.15 -6.45 0.56
N GLN A 135 -16.22 -5.36 -0.21
CA GLN A 135 -16.50 -5.42 -1.65
C GLN A 135 -15.28 -5.93 -2.40
N VAL A 136 -14.07 -5.54 -1.99
CA VAL A 136 -12.82 -6.11 -2.52
C VAL A 136 -12.79 -7.61 -2.29
N LEU A 137 -13.08 -8.07 -1.07
CA LEU A 137 -13.12 -9.50 -0.75
C LEU A 137 -14.17 -10.23 -1.59
N ALA A 138 -15.36 -9.68 -1.76
CA ALA A 138 -16.41 -10.30 -2.57
C ALA A 138 -16.03 -10.43 -4.05
N ALA A 139 -15.24 -9.48 -4.58
CA ALA A 139 -14.81 -9.45 -5.97
C ALA A 139 -13.60 -10.35 -6.29
N LEU A 140 -12.92 -10.90 -5.26
CA LEU A 140 -11.80 -11.81 -5.51
C LEU A 140 -12.27 -13.11 -6.16
N PRO A 141 -11.49 -13.67 -7.11
CA PRO A 141 -11.78 -14.97 -7.69
C PRO A 141 -11.89 -16.07 -6.63
N THR A 142 -12.88 -16.94 -6.80
CA THR A 142 -13.06 -18.14 -5.99
C THR A 142 -12.27 -19.30 -6.59
N THR A 143 -11.59 -20.05 -5.74
CA THR A 143 -10.89 -21.30 -6.08
C THR A 143 -11.29 -22.40 -5.09
N SER A 144 -10.93 -23.66 -5.39
CA SER A 144 -11.03 -24.74 -4.42
C SER A 144 -10.20 -24.42 -3.18
N ALA A 145 -10.72 -24.73 -1.99
CA ALA A 145 -10.00 -24.47 -0.75
C ALA A 145 -8.62 -25.17 -0.75
N PRO A 146 -7.51 -24.44 -0.51
CA PRO A 146 -6.18 -25.05 -0.51
C PRO A 146 -6.06 -26.17 0.52
N SER A 147 -5.62 -27.35 0.08
CA SER A 147 -5.28 -28.47 0.97
C SER A 147 -3.81 -28.38 1.38
N ALA A 148 -3.53 -28.40 2.70
CA ALA A 148 -2.16 -28.45 3.21
C ALA A 148 -2.10 -29.20 4.55
N LEU A 149 -0.93 -29.77 4.86
CA LEU A 149 -0.67 -30.45 6.13
C LEU A 149 -0.66 -29.48 7.32
N VAL A 150 -0.29 -28.22 7.07
CA VAL A 150 -0.19 -27.18 8.10
C VAL A 150 -1.05 -26.00 7.70
N ILE A 151 -2.05 -25.72 8.53
CA ILE A 151 -3.01 -24.64 8.34
C ILE A 151 -3.04 -23.81 9.62
N ASP A 152 -2.85 -22.49 9.47
CA ASP A 152 -3.05 -21.56 10.58
C ASP A 152 -4.18 -20.59 10.24
N ARG A 153 -5.00 -20.24 11.22
CA ARG A 153 -6.00 -19.17 11.16
C ARG A 153 -5.45 -17.92 11.82
N TYR A 154 -5.68 -16.75 11.24
CA TYR A 154 -5.27 -15.50 11.85
C TYR A 154 -6.21 -15.10 12.99
N GLU A 155 -5.63 -14.73 14.13
CA GLU A 155 -6.31 -14.24 15.32
C GLU A 155 -6.00 -12.74 15.50
N PRO A 156 -6.96 -11.84 15.21
CA PRO A 156 -6.79 -10.40 15.31
C PRO A 156 -6.40 -9.92 16.71
N SER A 157 -6.94 -10.56 17.77
CA SER A 157 -6.74 -10.11 19.15
C SER A 157 -5.29 -10.23 19.64
N THR A 158 -4.52 -11.17 19.06
CA THR A 158 -3.12 -11.43 19.43
C THR A 158 -2.12 -11.17 18.30
N ASP A 159 -2.57 -10.62 17.16
CA ASP A 159 -1.80 -10.51 15.90
C ASP A 159 -1.02 -11.80 15.54
N ALA A 160 -1.66 -12.96 15.72
CA ALA A 160 -0.98 -14.25 15.60
C ALA A 160 -1.65 -15.15 14.56
N TRP A 161 -0.86 -16.05 13.98
CA TRP A 161 -1.36 -17.16 13.18
C TRP A 161 -1.42 -18.40 14.07
N VAL A 162 -2.62 -18.87 14.38
CA VAL A 162 -2.88 -19.97 15.31
C VAL A 162 -3.17 -21.26 14.53
N ARG A 163 -2.49 -22.34 14.89
CA ARG A 163 -2.68 -23.66 14.25
C ARG A 163 -4.13 -24.13 14.39
N VAL A 164 -4.72 -24.59 13.28
CA VAL A 164 -6.06 -25.19 13.26
C VAL A 164 -6.03 -26.54 12.54
N ALA A 165 -7.00 -27.40 12.85
CA ALA A 165 -7.09 -28.74 12.25
C ALA A 165 -7.72 -28.73 10.84
N SER A 166 -8.61 -27.78 10.57
CA SER A 166 -9.28 -27.64 9.27
C SER A 166 -9.62 -26.18 8.97
N THR A 167 -10.17 -25.95 7.77
CA THR A 167 -10.61 -24.63 7.30
C THR A 167 -12.13 -24.50 7.27
N ASP A 168 -12.87 -25.38 7.93
CA ASP A 168 -14.35 -25.50 7.80
C ASP A 168 -15.14 -24.41 8.52
N THR A 169 -14.47 -23.34 8.92
CA THR A 169 -15.08 -22.18 9.56
C THR A 169 -14.73 -20.90 8.81
N VAL A 170 -15.56 -19.87 8.99
CA VAL A 170 -15.28 -18.54 8.43
C VAL A 170 -13.99 -17.99 9.02
N GLY A 171 -13.15 -17.37 8.19
CA GLY A 171 -11.95 -16.69 8.66
C GLY A 171 -10.86 -16.51 7.60
N SER A 172 -9.72 -16.02 8.07
CA SER A 172 -8.51 -15.82 7.27
C SER A 172 -7.46 -16.84 7.64
N TYR A 173 -6.87 -17.46 6.64
CA TYR A 173 -6.01 -18.62 6.78
C TYR A 173 -4.70 -18.44 6.04
N ARG A 174 -3.70 -19.21 6.47
CA ARG A 174 -2.50 -19.48 5.69
C ARG A 174 -2.18 -20.96 5.71
N THR A 175 -1.68 -21.47 4.59
CA THR A 175 -1.01 -22.76 4.54
C THR A 175 0.49 -22.58 4.76
N SER A 176 1.14 -23.60 5.31
CA SER A 176 2.60 -23.72 5.29
C SER A 176 2.99 -25.11 4.76
N GLY A 177 4.10 -25.18 4.02
CA GLY A 177 4.52 -26.39 3.31
C GLY A 177 5.45 -26.01 2.15
N TYR A 178 5.19 -26.56 0.96
CA TYR A 178 5.94 -26.26 -0.27
C TYR A 178 5.88 -24.77 -0.65
N SER A 179 4.72 -24.14 -0.48
CA SER A 179 4.54 -22.70 -0.62
C SER A 179 3.61 -22.18 0.47
N ARG A 180 3.74 -20.89 0.80
CA ARG A 180 2.85 -20.21 1.75
C ARG A 180 1.75 -19.50 0.98
N THR A 181 0.52 -19.99 1.11
CA THR A 181 -0.66 -19.39 0.49
C THR A 181 -1.52 -18.74 1.56
N TYR A 182 -1.94 -17.50 1.36
CA TYR A 182 -2.93 -16.84 2.21
C TYR A 182 -4.27 -16.88 1.50
N PHE A 183 -5.34 -17.11 2.26
CA PHE A 183 -6.69 -17.16 1.70
C PHE A 183 -7.72 -16.82 2.76
N VAL A 184 -8.91 -16.43 2.31
CA VAL A 184 -10.06 -16.17 3.18
C VAL A 184 -11.19 -17.12 2.82
N ARG A 185 -11.99 -17.48 3.82
CA ARG A 185 -13.26 -18.18 3.63
C ARG A 185 -14.37 -17.38 4.31
N THR A 186 -15.32 -16.92 3.52
CA THR A 186 -16.61 -16.37 3.94
C THR A 186 -17.59 -17.51 4.26
N ALA A 187 -18.79 -17.20 4.78
CA ALA A 187 -19.82 -18.21 5.03
C ALA A 187 -20.16 -19.00 3.74
N THR A 188 -20.32 -18.29 2.63
CA THR A 188 -20.56 -18.89 1.30
C THR A 188 -19.41 -19.79 0.83
N ASP A 189 -18.16 -19.43 1.16
CA ASP A 189 -16.99 -20.25 0.80
C ASP A 189 -16.91 -21.53 1.61
N VAL A 190 -17.33 -21.47 2.88
CA VAL A 190 -17.43 -22.66 3.75
C VAL A 190 -18.43 -23.63 3.17
N GLU A 191 -19.64 -23.15 2.85
CA GLU A 191 -20.73 -23.95 2.29
C GLU A 191 -20.39 -24.58 0.93
N SER A 192 -19.68 -23.84 0.08
CA SER A 192 -19.32 -24.28 -1.28
C SER A 192 -18.00 -25.04 -1.38
N GLY A 193 -17.26 -25.21 -0.29
CA GLY A 193 -15.93 -25.83 -0.34
C GLY A 193 -14.87 -25.00 -1.05
N THR A 194 -15.10 -23.69 -1.22
CA THR A 194 -14.20 -22.78 -1.92
C THR A 194 -13.41 -21.89 -0.96
N ALA A 195 -12.53 -21.08 -1.52
CA ALA A 195 -11.77 -20.03 -0.85
C ALA A 195 -11.41 -18.92 -1.83
N ARG A 196 -11.00 -17.77 -1.31
CA ARG A 196 -10.46 -16.65 -2.10
C ARG A 196 -9.00 -16.43 -1.73
N ILE A 197 -8.10 -16.52 -2.71
CA ILE A 197 -6.68 -16.30 -2.49
C ILE A 197 -6.42 -14.83 -2.20
N THR A 198 -5.53 -14.55 -1.26
CA THR A 198 -5.17 -13.20 -0.86
C THR A 198 -3.66 -13.07 -0.65
N ASN A 199 -3.20 -11.85 -0.38
CA ASN A 199 -1.91 -11.62 0.26
C ASN A 199 -2.07 -11.52 1.79
N VAL A 200 -0.95 -11.43 2.50
CA VAL A 200 -0.93 -11.38 3.98
C VAL A 200 -1.68 -10.17 4.54
N ALA A 201 -1.52 -8.98 3.94
CA ALA A 201 -2.15 -7.76 4.42
C ALA A 201 -3.67 -7.87 4.31
N LEU A 202 -4.16 -8.30 3.15
CA LEU A 202 -5.59 -8.49 2.89
C LEU A 202 -6.19 -9.57 3.79
N ALA A 203 -5.52 -10.71 3.98
CA ALA A 203 -5.97 -11.76 4.90
C ALA A 203 -6.13 -11.23 6.32
N LYS A 204 -5.14 -10.50 6.84
CA LYS A 204 -5.18 -9.98 8.20
C LYS A 204 -6.28 -8.95 8.40
N HIS A 205 -6.45 -8.02 7.47
CA HIS A 205 -7.53 -7.02 7.52
C HIS A 205 -8.93 -7.62 7.25
N ALA A 206 -9.02 -8.75 6.56
CA ALA A 206 -10.27 -9.49 6.38
C ALA A 206 -10.74 -10.21 7.65
N ALA A 207 -9.82 -10.68 8.49
CA ALA A 207 -10.19 -11.45 9.68
C ALA A 207 -11.13 -10.69 10.65
N PRO A 208 -10.86 -9.44 11.06
CA PRO A 208 -11.81 -8.69 11.89
C PRO A 208 -13.12 -8.38 11.15
N LEU A 209 -13.10 -8.20 9.82
CA LEU A 209 -14.33 -7.98 9.05
C LEU A 209 -15.27 -9.19 9.08
N LEU A 210 -14.70 -10.39 9.16
CA LEU A 210 -15.43 -11.64 9.20
C LEU A 210 -15.82 -12.05 10.63
N ALA A 211 -15.23 -11.43 11.65
CA ALA A 211 -15.51 -11.72 13.04
C ALA A 211 -16.75 -10.94 13.53
N PRO A 212 -17.62 -11.56 14.36
CA PRO A 212 -18.67 -10.84 15.06
C PRO A 212 -18.07 -9.71 15.91
N HIS A 213 -18.51 -8.47 15.69
CA HIS A 213 -18.01 -7.26 16.37
C HIS A 213 -16.52 -6.95 16.15
N GLY A 214 -15.90 -7.49 15.10
CA GLY A 214 -14.51 -7.17 14.79
C GLY A 214 -14.33 -5.70 14.41
N ARG A 215 -13.16 -5.15 14.75
CA ARG A 215 -12.79 -3.76 14.47
C ARG A 215 -11.60 -3.73 13.52
N PRO A 216 -11.48 -2.69 12.67
CA PRO A 216 -10.30 -2.53 11.81
C PRO A 216 -9.00 -2.61 12.61
N LEU A 217 -7.97 -3.23 12.03
CA LEU A 217 -6.62 -3.35 12.63
C LEU A 217 -5.81 -2.06 12.46
N ILE A 218 -6.46 -0.92 12.66
CA ILE A 218 -5.85 0.39 12.61
C ILE A 218 -6.36 1.28 13.74
N SER A 219 -5.52 2.23 14.13
CA SER A 219 -5.86 3.31 15.06
C SER A 219 -5.34 4.62 14.50
N TYR A 220 -6.05 5.72 14.74
CA TYR A 220 -5.61 7.06 14.37
C TYR A 220 -5.40 7.90 15.63
N HIS A 221 -4.23 8.53 15.73
CA HIS A 221 -3.85 9.42 16.82
C HIS A 221 -3.92 10.86 16.30
N PRO A 222 -4.99 11.61 16.59
CA PRO A 222 -5.22 12.93 15.98
C PRO A 222 -4.19 13.98 16.40
N ASN A 223 -3.68 13.90 17.63
CA ASN A 223 -2.67 14.83 18.15
C ASN A 223 -1.36 14.74 17.36
N ASP A 224 -0.95 13.52 17.02
CA ASP A 224 0.29 13.26 16.27
C ASP A 224 0.06 13.17 14.76
N ARG A 225 -1.21 13.16 14.33
CA ARG A 225 -1.66 12.91 12.96
C ARG A 225 -1.12 11.59 12.39
N GLU A 226 -1.15 10.55 13.22
CA GLU A 226 -0.58 9.25 12.88
C GLU A 226 -1.66 8.19 12.72
N LEU A 227 -1.63 7.48 11.60
CA LEU A 227 -2.38 6.25 11.42
C LEU A 227 -1.45 5.07 11.68
N VAL A 228 -1.83 4.16 12.56
CA VAL A 228 -1.01 3.03 12.98
C VAL A 228 -1.70 1.70 12.69
N ALA A 229 -0.93 0.71 12.27
CA ALA A 229 -1.34 -0.67 12.09
C ALA A 229 -0.29 -1.61 12.72
N PRO A 230 -0.62 -2.85 13.12
CA PRO A 230 0.40 -3.82 13.52
C PRO A 230 1.47 -4.00 12.42
N LEU A 231 2.74 -4.19 12.79
CA LEU A 231 3.85 -4.28 11.83
C LEU A 231 3.61 -5.39 10.78
N GLY A 232 3.04 -6.51 11.21
CA GLY A 232 2.73 -7.63 10.34
C GLY A 232 1.44 -7.46 9.52
N ALA A 233 0.71 -6.36 9.69
CA ALA A 233 -0.60 -6.08 9.08
C ALA A 233 -0.66 -4.65 8.48
N PRO A 234 0.28 -4.26 7.60
CA PRO A 234 0.21 -2.96 6.95
C PRO A 234 -1.10 -2.83 6.16
N LEU A 235 -1.51 -1.60 5.85
CA LEU A 235 -2.69 -1.36 5.03
C LEU A 235 -2.57 -2.06 3.67
N PRO A 236 -3.62 -2.78 3.21
CA PRO A 236 -3.54 -3.53 1.98
C PRO A 236 -3.53 -2.61 0.75
N GLY A 237 -2.68 -2.90 -0.23
CA GLY A 237 -2.69 -2.29 -1.58
C GLY A 237 -2.98 -0.78 -1.61
N MET A 238 -4.02 -0.39 -2.35
CA MET A 238 -4.36 1.01 -2.58
C MET A 238 -4.81 1.77 -1.32
N TYR A 239 -5.24 1.09 -0.25
CA TYR A 239 -5.52 1.74 1.04
C TYR A 239 -4.24 2.29 1.66
N GLY A 240 -3.15 1.51 1.62
CA GLY A 240 -1.83 1.97 2.05
C GLY A 240 -1.29 3.09 1.18
N ARG A 241 -1.52 3.01 -0.14
CA ARG A 241 -1.14 4.05 -1.10
C ARG A 241 -1.88 5.37 -0.84
N ALA A 242 -3.18 5.34 -0.58
CA ALA A 242 -3.96 6.54 -0.30
C ALA A 242 -3.38 7.32 0.89
N VAL A 243 -3.04 6.62 1.97
CA VAL A 243 -2.45 7.21 3.18
C VAL A 243 -1.02 7.70 2.94
N THR A 244 -0.23 6.93 2.18
CA THR A 244 1.16 7.29 1.83
C THR A 244 1.21 8.53 0.93
N LEU A 245 0.30 8.64 -0.06
CA LEU A 245 0.16 9.82 -0.91
C LEU A 245 -0.39 11.03 -0.14
N ALA A 246 -1.32 10.82 0.80
CA ALA A 246 -1.89 11.91 1.59
C ALA A 246 -0.85 12.57 2.50
N SER A 247 0.09 11.78 3.03
CA SER A 247 1.21 12.27 3.85
C SER A 247 2.41 12.71 3.01
N GLY A 248 2.56 12.16 1.80
CA GLY A 248 3.79 12.25 1.03
C GLY A 248 4.98 11.62 1.76
N GLN A 249 4.76 10.63 2.63
CA GLN A 249 5.82 10.00 3.42
C GLN A 249 5.66 8.48 3.40
N PRO A 250 6.77 7.71 3.28
CA PRO A 250 6.70 6.27 3.38
C PRO A 250 6.28 5.85 4.81
N PRO A 251 5.57 4.71 4.96
CA PRO A 251 5.31 4.15 6.28
C PRO A 251 6.60 3.77 6.99
N MET A 252 6.64 3.94 8.30
CA MET A 252 7.80 3.64 9.13
C MET A 252 7.50 2.53 10.13
N ARG A 253 8.52 1.76 10.49
CA ARG A 253 8.46 0.86 11.64
C ARG A 253 8.61 1.67 12.92
N ARG A 254 7.75 1.40 13.90
CA ARG A 254 7.92 1.86 15.29
C ARG A 254 7.80 0.68 16.23
N ASP A 255 8.84 0.47 17.03
CA ASP A 255 8.82 -0.50 18.12
C ASP A 255 8.45 0.19 19.43
N SER A 256 7.66 -0.48 20.25
CA SER A 256 7.27 -0.03 21.59
C SER A 256 7.13 -1.24 22.52
N PRO A 257 7.04 -1.05 23.85
CA PRO A 257 6.76 -2.15 24.76
C PRO A 257 5.44 -2.88 24.47
N ALA A 258 4.46 -2.22 23.85
CA ALA A 258 3.17 -2.80 23.49
C ALA A 258 3.21 -3.62 22.18
N GLY A 259 4.30 -3.53 21.41
CA GLY A 259 4.48 -4.23 20.15
C GLY A 259 5.16 -3.39 19.07
N SER A 260 5.25 -3.97 17.88
CA SER A 260 5.79 -3.35 16.67
C SER A 260 4.68 -2.92 15.73
N TYR A 261 4.78 -1.70 15.21
CA TYR A 261 3.75 -1.07 14.39
C TYR A 261 4.31 -0.54 13.07
N THR A 262 3.45 -0.52 12.05
CA THR A 262 3.57 0.30 10.86
C THR A 262 2.89 1.63 11.12
N VAL A 263 3.64 2.73 11.05
CA VAL A 263 3.16 4.09 11.32
C VAL A 263 3.17 4.90 10.03
N TYR A 264 2.02 5.46 9.69
CA TYR A 264 1.87 6.47 8.65
C TYR A 264 1.76 7.83 9.34
N ARG A 265 2.72 8.72 9.09
CA ARG A 265 2.80 10.04 9.74
C ARG A 265 2.11 11.12 8.92
N ASP A 266 1.78 12.24 9.55
CA ASP A 266 1.21 13.43 8.92
C ASP A 266 -0.10 13.19 8.15
N VAL A 267 -0.80 12.09 8.43
CA VAL A 267 -2.01 11.67 7.74
C VAL A 267 -3.15 12.63 8.10
N PRO A 268 -3.81 13.25 7.09
CA PRO A 268 -4.98 14.08 7.33
C PRO A 268 -6.10 13.29 8.03
N ALA A 269 -6.76 13.90 9.01
CA ALA A 269 -7.83 13.26 9.78
C ALA A 269 -8.95 12.73 8.89
N GLU A 270 -9.28 13.47 7.83
CA GLU A 270 -10.25 13.03 6.83
C GLU A 270 -9.82 11.72 6.14
N ALA A 271 -8.58 11.64 5.65
CA ALA A 271 -8.06 10.44 5.00
C ALA A 271 -8.10 9.24 5.97
N ALA A 272 -7.71 9.45 7.23
CA ALA A 272 -7.77 8.41 8.25
C ALA A 272 -9.20 7.92 8.50
N ALA A 273 -10.18 8.83 8.60
CA ALA A 273 -11.59 8.49 8.83
C ALA A 273 -12.18 7.72 7.64
N VAL A 274 -11.90 8.15 6.41
CA VAL A 274 -12.37 7.45 5.19
C VAL A 274 -11.78 6.04 5.12
N ILE A 275 -10.47 5.88 5.38
CA ILE A 275 -9.81 4.57 5.40
C ILE A 275 -10.37 3.69 6.51
N TYR A 276 -10.62 4.23 7.71
CA TYR A 276 -11.24 3.50 8.82
C TYR A 276 -12.60 2.92 8.45
N SER A 277 -13.47 3.75 7.86
CA SER A 277 -14.79 3.33 7.38
C SER A 277 -14.67 2.28 6.26
N ALA A 278 -13.77 2.48 5.30
CA ALA A 278 -13.57 1.55 4.20
C ALA A 278 -13.08 0.17 4.68
N LEU A 279 -12.30 0.10 5.76
CA LEU A 279 -11.88 -1.14 6.41
C LEU A 279 -12.94 -1.75 7.34
N GLY A 280 -14.15 -1.19 7.37
CA GLY A 280 -15.31 -1.71 8.09
C GLY A 280 -15.51 -1.18 9.51
N GLY A 281 -14.82 -0.11 9.87
CA GLY A 281 -15.11 0.63 11.09
C GLY A 281 -16.48 1.32 11.01
N ALA A 282 -17.20 1.36 12.13
CA ALA A 282 -18.32 2.26 12.28
C ALA A 282 -17.79 3.65 12.66
N SER A 283 -18.22 4.68 11.92
CA SER A 283 -17.93 6.09 12.23
C SER A 283 -18.63 6.55 13.49
#